data_AF-A0A519BGA4-F1
#
_entry.id   AF-A0A519BGA4-F1
#
_cell.length_a   1.000
_cell.length_b   1.000
_cell.length_c   1.000
_cell.angle_alpha   90.00
_cell.angle_beta   90.00
_cell.angle_gamma   90.00
#
_symmetry.space_group_name_H-M   'P 1'
#
loop_
_entity.id
_entity.type
_entity.pdbx_description
1 polymer ?
#
loop_
_entity_poly.entity_id
_entity_poly.type
_entity_poly.pdbx_seq_one_letter_code
_entity_poly.pdbx_strand_id
1 'polypeptide(L)'
;MKKIKIKLFFAVLAFAAVSLLGSKVYAAAVWSTPCGFGNFRGESYLSSPCSSSYNCCLEAAPVKKTVKIKKLAAPKPVRITKAVKPMIVEKKHISSYNISARINNIHFGFNKYTFTNRDIAILKKDASFLKHNPNIVVQIQGNCDRRGSEGYNLALGWRRANAAKVYLEKLGINPKRLKTISYGKEKPICTAHTSSCYAINRRDHFAVVSK
;
A
#
# COMPACT_ATOMS: atom_id res chain seq x y z
N MET A 1 1.77 55.76 -0.73
CA MET A 1 1.78 54.62 -1.67
C MET A 1 3.20 54.06 -1.75
N LYS A 2 3.52 53.00 -0.99
CA LYS A 2 4.90 52.49 -0.85
C LYS A 2 5.14 51.36 -1.85
N LYS A 3 5.98 51.62 -2.88
CA LYS A 3 6.42 50.64 -3.89
C LYS A 3 7.55 49.79 -3.31
N ILE A 4 7.36 48.48 -3.23
CA ILE A 4 8.36 47.50 -2.82
C ILE A 4 9.18 47.09 -4.05
N LYS A 5 10.50 47.36 -4.04
CA LYS A 5 11.45 46.93 -5.08
C LYS A 5 12.03 45.57 -4.69
N ILE A 6 11.78 44.55 -5.49
CA ILE A 6 12.40 43.21 -5.37
C ILE A 6 13.73 43.23 -6.14
N LYS A 7 14.84 43.06 -5.43
CA LYS A 7 16.17 42.87 -6.02
C LYS A 7 16.36 41.40 -6.39
N LEU A 8 16.52 41.17 -7.70
CA LEU A 8 16.89 39.92 -8.34
C LEU A 8 18.41 39.75 -8.24
N PHE A 9 18.89 38.71 -7.55
CA PHE A 9 20.32 38.37 -7.50
C PHE A 9 20.57 37.18 -8.43
N PHE A 10 21.13 37.49 -9.60
CA PHE A 10 21.81 36.53 -10.48
C PHE A 10 23.31 36.56 -10.14
N ALA A 11 23.92 35.41 -9.91
CA ALA A 11 25.37 35.25 -9.94
C ALA A 11 25.72 33.98 -10.72
N VAL A 12 26.58 34.16 -11.72
CA VAL A 12 27.10 33.18 -12.69
C VAL A 12 28.62 33.06 -12.43
N LEU A 13 29.22 31.98 -12.93
CA LEU A 13 30.67 31.66 -13.14
C LEU A 13 31.27 30.77 -12.02
N ALA A 14 31.66 29.50 -12.23
CA ALA A 14 32.55 28.83 -13.22
C ALA A 14 34.06 28.97 -12.90
N PHE A 15 34.84 27.96 -13.33
CA PHE A 15 36.28 27.65 -13.11
C PHE A 15 36.58 26.77 -11.87
N ALA A 16 37.44 25.75 -11.88
CA ALA A 16 38.17 24.99 -12.90
C ALA A 16 38.81 23.77 -12.20
N ALA A 17 39.17 22.75 -12.99
CA ALA A 17 39.80 21.51 -12.56
C ALA A 17 41.25 21.67 -12.07
N VAL A 18 41.67 20.84 -11.11
CA VAL A 18 43.07 20.40 -10.96
C VAL A 18 43.09 18.91 -10.54
N SER A 19 43.65 18.10 -11.42
CA SER A 19 44.12 16.74 -11.17
C SER A 19 45.55 16.78 -10.60
N LEU A 20 45.90 15.86 -9.69
CA LEU A 20 47.01 14.90 -9.85
C LEU A 20 47.30 14.10 -8.56
N LEU A 21 47.47 12.79 -8.79
CA LEU A 21 48.39 11.82 -8.17
C LEU A 21 48.12 11.31 -6.74
N GLY A 22 47.86 10.00 -6.67
CA GLY A 22 47.86 9.21 -5.44
C GLY A 22 47.67 7.72 -5.72
N SER A 23 48.60 7.14 -6.48
CA SER A 23 48.68 5.72 -6.88
C SER A 23 48.73 4.77 -5.69
N LYS A 24 47.97 3.66 -5.75
CA LYS A 24 48.44 2.34 -5.29
C LYS A 24 47.68 1.21 -5.99
N VAL A 25 48.48 0.46 -6.73
CA VAL A 25 48.26 -0.72 -7.57
C VAL A 25 47.80 -1.92 -6.73
N TYR A 26 46.95 -2.80 -7.27
CA TYR A 26 47.17 -4.26 -7.37
C TYR A 26 46.11 -4.96 -8.25
N ALA A 27 46.62 -5.61 -9.31
CA ALA A 27 46.20 -6.79 -10.10
C ALA A 27 44.68 -7.11 -10.24
N ALA A 28 44.07 -6.96 -11.41
CA ALA A 28 44.16 -7.79 -12.64
C ALA A 28 43.42 -9.14 -12.57
N ALA A 29 42.31 -9.27 -13.30
CA ALA A 29 41.94 -10.47 -14.07
C ALA A 29 40.73 -10.20 -14.99
N VAL A 30 41.06 -10.00 -16.28
CA VAL A 30 40.46 -10.50 -17.53
C VAL A 30 38.94 -10.57 -17.72
N TRP A 31 38.55 -9.98 -18.85
CA TRP A 31 37.23 -9.85 -19.44
C TRP A 31 36.70 -11.16 -20.05
N SER A 32 35.39 -11.38 -19.94
CA SER A 32 34.60 -11.90 -21.07
C SER A 32 33.13 -11.51 -20.91
N THR A 33 32.58 -11.02 -22.01
CA THR A 33 31.28 -10.40 -22.22
C THR A 33 30.08 -11.36 -22.09
N PRO A 34 28.86 -10.82 -21.90
CA PRO A 34 27.65 -11.60 -21.66
C PRO A 34 27.02 -12.10 -22.97
N CYS A 35 26.92 -13.42 -23.12
CA CYS A 35 25.86 -14.05 -23.93
C CYS A 35 24.62 -14.16 -23.02
N GLY A 36 23.37 -13.92 -23.39
CA GLY A 36 22.72 -13.65 -24.66
C GLY A 36 21.22 -13.85 -24.35
N PHE A 37 20.38 -12.94 -24.81
CA PHE A 37 18.92 -12.97 -24.70
C PHE A 37 18.35 -14.23 -25.38
N GLY A 38 17.51 -15.00 -24.69
CA GLY A 38 16.76 -16.13 -25.25
C GLY A 38 15.28 -16.06 -24.89
N ASN A 39 14.45 -15.74 -25.89
CA ASN A 39 12.99 -15.81 -25.82
C ASN A 39 12.53 -17.27 -25.70
N PHE A 40 11.70 -17.60 -24.70
CA PHE A 40 11.02 -18.90 -24.61
C PHE A 40 9.56 -18.76 -25.06
N ARG A 41 9.28 -19.19 -26.29
CA ARG A 41 7.96 -19.68 -26.71
C ARG A 41 8.01 -21.20 -26.72
N GLY A 42 7.04 -21.82 -26.04
CA GLY A 42 6.35 -23.01 -26.55
C GLY A 42 7.03 -24.37 -26.40
N GLU A 43 6.16 -25.32 -26.05
CA GLU A 43 6.28 -26.77 -26.28
C GLU A 43 7.01 -27.61 -25.24
N SER A 44 6.56 -28.86 -25.25
CA SER A 44 6.14 -29.64 -24.11
C SER A 44 6.65 -31.07 -24.25
N TYR A 45 6.72 -31.76 -23.11
CA TYR A 45 6.94 -33.20 -22.93
C TYR A 45 8.35 -33.72 -23.25
N LEU A 46 9.05 -34.20 -22.21
CA LEU A 46 9.25 -35.64 -22.08
C LEU A 46 9.73 -36.01 -20.65
N SER A 47 9.32 -37.21 -20.28
CA SER A 47 9.38 -37.91 -19.01
C SER A 47 10.77 -38.37 -18.54
N SER A 48 11.01 -38.26 -17.23
CA SER A 48 11.72 -39.20 -16.30
C SER A 48 13.17 -39.63 -16.61
N PRO A 49 13.95 -40.23 -15.68
CA PRO A 49 13.72 -40.48 -14.25
C PRO A 49 14.79 -39.84 -13.33
N CYS A 50 14.43 -39.69 -12.06
CA CYS A 50 15.39 -39.53 -10.96
C CYS A 50 16.08 -40.88 -10.74
N SER A 51 17.39 -40.98 -10.93
CA SER A 51 18.17 -42.07 -10.35
C SER A 51 19.65 -41.69 -10.20
N SER A 52 20.07 -41.82 -8.94
CA SER A 52 21.40 -42.21 -8.53
C SER A 52 22.53 -41.20 -8.64
N SER A 53 23.09 -41.00 -7.47
CA SER A 53 24.46 -40.62 -7.15
C SER A 53 24.78 -39.13 -7.11
N TYR A 54 25.16 -38.74 -5.89
CA TYR A 54 25.77 -37.49 -5.46
C TYR A 54 24.80 -36.36 -5.06
N ASN A 55 24.43 -36.41 -3.77
CA ASN A 55 24.24 -35.24 -2.92
C ASN A 55 25.22 -34.11 -3.31
N CYS A 56 24.68 -32.99 -3.80
CA CYS A 56 25.43 -31.77 -4.12
C CYS A 56 24.40 -30.62 -4.14
N CYS A 57 24.17 -29.80 -3.12
CA CYS A 57 24.92 -29.45 -1.93
C CYS A 57 23.92 -29.11 -0.81
N LEU A 58 24.06 -29.79 0.33
CA LEU A 58 23.86 -29.16 1.64
C LEU A 58 25.18 -28.45 1.95
N GLU A 59 25.17 -27.12 2.13
CA GLU A 59 26.04 -26.48 3.11
C GLU A 59 25.52 -25.05 3.37
N ALA A 60 24.71 -24.91 4.42
CA ALA A 60 24.41 -23.61 4.99
C ALA A 60 25.71 -23.09 5.64
N ALA A 61 26.43 -22.22 4.95
CA ALA A 61 27.62 -21.58 5.50
C ALA A 61 27.26 -20.80 6.79
N PRO A 62 27.86 -21.12 7.94
CA PRO A 62 27.63 -20.38 9.16
C PRO A 62 28.34 -19.03 9.09
N VAL A 63 27.59 -17.94 8.90
CA VAL A 63 28.13 -16.58 9.05
C VAL A 63 28.32 -16.29 10.54
N LYS A 64 29.43 -16.76 11.12
CA LYS A 64 29.91 -16.29 12.43
C LYS A 64 30.66 -14.97 12.25
N LYS A 65 29.93 -13.86 12.17
CA LYS A 65 30.52 -12.53 12.42
C LYS A 65 30.38 -12.21 13.90
N THR A 66 31.42 -12.55 14.66
CA THR A 66 31.58 -12.08 16.04
C THR A 66 31.87 -10.58 16.01
N VAL A 67 30.84 -9.77 16.24
CA VAL A 67 31.02 -8.35 16.55
C VAL A 67 31.61 -8.25 17.95
N LYS A 68 32.85 -7.80 18.06
CA LYS A 68 33.47 -7.45 19.34
C LYS A 68 32.74 -6.23 19.91
N ILE A 69 31.80 -6.45 20.81
CA ILE A 69 31.13 -5.38 21.55
C ILE A 69 32.13 -4.81 22.56
N LYS A 70 32.59 -3.58 22.34
CA LYS A 70 33.28 -2.80 23.38
C LYS A 70 32.31 -2.64 24.55
N LYS A 71 32.70 -3.14 25.72
CA LYS A 71 31.97 -2.98 26.98
C LYS A 71 31.93 -1.50 27.33
N LEU A 72 30.87 -0.80 26.92
CA LEU A 72 30.60 0.55 27.42
C LEU A 72 30.20 0.45 28.89
N ALA A 73 30.79 1.33 29.70
CA ALA A 73 30.51 1.45 31.12
C ALA A 73 28.99 1.61 31.34
N ALA A 74 28.46 0.81 32.28
CA ALA A 74 27.06 0.89 32.65
C ALA A 74 26.72 2.32 33.11
N PRO A 75 25.73 2.99 32.50
CA PRO A 75 25.26 4.27 33.02
C PRO A 75 24.72 4.04 34.44
N LYS A 76 25.15 4.88 35.38
CA LYS A 76 24.68 4.86 36.76
C LYS A 76 23.14 4.88 36.78
N PRO A 77 22.48 4.08 37.63
CA PRO A 77 21.03 4.06 37.68
C PRO A 77 20.51 5.43 38.09
N VAL A 78 19.83 6.12 37.17
CA VAL A 78 19.13 7.37 37.47
C VAL A 78 17.91 7.02 38.32
N ARG A 79 17.92 7.49 39.56
CA ARG A 79 16.84 7.29 40.54
C ARG A 79 15.61 8.10 40.10
N ILE A 80 14.65 7.46 39.45
CA ILE A 80 13.38 8.10 39.07
C ILE A 80 12.50 8.19 40.32
N THR A 81 12.67 9.23 41.13
CA THR A 81 11.81 9.52 42.29
C THR A 81 10.84 10.63 41.96
N LYS A 82 9.91 10.41 41.03
CA LYS A 82 8.66 11.19 40.98
C LYS A 82 7.54 10.28 40.52
N ALA A 83 6.58 10.04 41.42
CA ALA A 83 5.33 9.38 41.12
C ALA A 83 4.57 10.23 40.10
N VAL A 84 4.68 9.86 38.83
CA VAL A 84 3.82 10.42 37.78
C VAL A 84 2.46 9.76 38.00
N LYS A 85 1.49 10.53 38.53
CA LYS A 85 0.08 10.12 38.55
C LYS A 85 -0.27 9.61 37.14
N PRO A 86 -0.84 8.41 36.98
CA PRO A 86 -1.32 7.99 35.67
C PRO A 86 -2.38 9.00 35.25
N MET A 87 -2.07 9.82 34.24
CA MET A 87 -3.10 10.55 33.52
C MET A 87 -3.95 9.48 32.85
N ILE A 88 -5.06 9.12 33.51
CA ILE A 88 -6.18 8.48 32.86
C ILE A 88 -6.60 9.49 31.79
N VAL A 89 -6.11 9.29 30.57
CA VAL A 89 -6.62 9.99 29.39
C VAL A 89 -8.03 9.46 29.25
N GLU A 90 -8.97 10.20 29.82
CA GLU A 90 -10.39 9.97 29.69
C GLU A 90 -10.66 9.91 28.19
N LYS A 91 -10.85 8.69 27.66
CA LYS A 91 -11.28 8.48 26.29
C LYS A 91 -12.66 9.09 26.23
N LYS A 92 -12.72 10.37 25.83
CA LYS A 92 -13.94 11.09 25.51
C LYS A 92 -14.78 10.11 24.71
N HIS A 93 -15.86 9.61 25.29
CA HIS A 93 -16.80 8.74 24.61
C HIS A 93 -17.32 9.62 23.47
N ILE A 94 -16.77 9.46 22.27
CA ILE A 94 -17.20 10.19 21.08
C ILE A 94 -18.60 9.67 20.83
N SER A 95 -19.56 10.31 21.47
CA SER A 95 -20.99 10.17 21.29
C SER A 95 -21.24 10.18 19.78
N SER A 96 -21.47 8.98 19.23
CA SER A 96 -22.23 8.59 18.03
C SER A 96 -22.22 9.45 16.75
N TYR A 97 -21.47 10.54 16.69
CA TYR A 97 -21.62 11.56 15.66
C TYR A 97 -20.89 11.11 14.40
N ASN A 98 -21.67 10.50 13.51
CA ASN A 98 -21.40 10.37 12.08
C ASN A 98 -20.13 9.61 11.69
N ILE A 99 -19.90 8.43 12.28
CA ILE A 99 -18.85 7.50 11.81
C ILE A 99 -19.04 7.20 10.31
N SER A 100 -20.29 7.02 9.86
CA SER A 100 -20.63 6.84 8.44
C SER A 100 -20.31 8.07 7.57
N ALA A 101 -20.21 9.28 8.14
CA ALA A 101 -19.82 10.47 7.38
C ALA A 101 -18.30 10.62 7.24
N ARG A 102 -17.50 9.86 8.01
CA ARG A 102 -16.04 9.93 7.91
C ARG A 102 -15.48 8.96 6.85
N ILE A 103 -16.20 7.88 6.56
CA ILE A 103 -15.84 6.91 5.52
C ILE A 103 -16.52 7.32 4.22
N ASN A 104 -15.75 7.44 3.14
CA ASN A 104 -16.26 8.00 1.89
C ASN A 104 -16.43 6.89 0.84
N ASN A 105 -17.40 7.07 -0.06
CA ASN A 105 -17.58 6.15 -1.18
C ASN A 105 -16.48 6.34 -2.22
N ILE A 106 -16.05 5.25 -2.82
CA ILE A 106 -15.14 5.26 -3.97
C ILE A 106 -15.91 5.03 -5.25
N HIS A 107 -15.45 5.60 -6.37
CA HIS A 107 -16.13 5.52 -7.65
C HIS A 107 -15.28 4.82 -8.71
N PHE A 108 -15.93 4.24 -9.71
CA PHE A 108 -15.26 3.47 -10.75
C PHE A 108 -15.60 3.93 -12.17
N GLY A 109 -14.60 3.73 -13.04
CA GLY A 109 -14.80 3.83 -14.48
C GLY A 109 -15.75 2.76 -15.03
N PHE A 110 -16.23 2.97 -16.25
CA PHE A 110 -17.03 1.99 -16.96
C PHE A 110 -16.24 0.68 -17.15
N ASN A 111 -16.88 -0.45 -16.82
CA ASN A 111 -16.29 -1.78 -16.89
C ASN A 111 -14.90 -1.91 -16.21
N LYS A 112 -14.69 -1.15 -15.14
CA LYS A 112 -13.43 -1.16 -14.38
C LYS A 112 -13.69 -1.40 -12.90
N TYR A 113 -12.70 -2.01 -12.27
CA TYR A 113 -12.56 -2.17 -10.81
C TYR A 113 -11.21 -1.62 -10.29
N THR A 114 -10.51 -0.86 -11.14
CA THR A 114 -9.27 -0.17 -10.80
C THR A 114 -9.56 1.17 -10.14
N PHE A 115 -8.81 1.51 -9.10
CA PHE A 115 -8.93 2.78 -8.39
C PHE A 115 -8.24 3.92 -9.14
N THR A 116 -8.81 5.12 -9.08
CA THR A 116 -8.09 6.34 -9.46
C THR A 116 -7.20 6.82 -8.31
N ASN A 117 -6.26 7.74 -8.58
CA ASN A 117 -5.44 8.34 -7.53
C ASN A 117 -6.27 9.03 -6.44
N ARG A 118 -7.43 9.58 -6.82
CA ARG A 118 -8.40 10.18 -5.87
C ARG A 118 -8.98 9.12 -4.94
N ASP A 119 -9.43 7.98 -5.49
CA ASP A 119 -10.01 6.88 -4.71
C ASP A 119 -8.97 6.24 -3.80
N ILE A 120 -7.72 6.14 -4.26
CA ILE A 120 -6.59 5.68 -3.43
C ILE A 120 -6.38 6.60 -2.22
N ALA A 121 -6.43 7.93 -2.41
CA ALA A 121 -6.30 8.87 -1.31
C ALA A 121 -7.45 8.73 -0.29
N ILE A 122 -8.68 8.49 -0.76
CA ILE A 122 -9.84 8.19 0.07
C ILE A 122 -9.62 6.90 0.88
N LEU A 123 -9.24 5.80 0.22
CA LEU A 123 -9.00 4.53 0.88
C LEU A 123 -7.89 4.61 1.95
N LYS A 124 -6.85 5.40 1.70
CA LYS A 124 -5.79 5.65 2.70
C LYS A 124 -6.33 6.40 3.92
N LYS A 125 -7.18 7.41 3.71
CA LYS A 125 -7.83 8.16 4.79
C LYS A 125 -8.75 7.25 5.60
N ASP A 126 -9.54 6.43 4.93
CA ASP A 126 -10.47 5.49 5.57
C ASP A 126 -9.71 4.40 6.34
N ALA A 127 -8.59 3.89 5.80
CA ALA A 127 -7.72 2.96 6.52
C ALA A 127 -7.14 3.60 7.78
N SER A 128 -6.67 4.85 7.72
CA SER A 128 -6.20 5.57 8.90
C SER A 128 -7.31 5.66 9.95
N PHE A 129 -8.54 6.01 9.54
CA PHE A 129 -9.69 6.04 10.44
C PHE A 129 -9.98 4.69 11.10
N LEU A 130 -9.93 3.59 10.35
CA LEU A 130 -10.17 2.24 10.86
C LEU A 130 -9.06 1.72 11.80
N LYS A 131 -7.84 2.23 11.66
CA LYS A 131 -6.74 1.95 12.60
C LYS A 131 -6.96 2.61 13.95
N HIS A 132 -7.46 3.84 13.98
CA HIS A 132 -7.75 4.55 15.23
C HIS A 132 -8.98 3.98 15.96
N ASN A 133 -9.84 3.23 15.26
CA ASN A 133 -11.08 2.68 15.80
C ASN A 133 -11.13 1.16 15.61
N PRO A 134 -10.42 0.36 16.43
CA PRO A 134 -10.26 -1.08 16.22
C PRO A 134 -11.55 -1.90 16.34
N ASN A 135 -12.57 -1.38 17.02
CA ASN A 135 -13.82 -2.10 17.25
C ASN A 135 -14.80 -2.02 16.06
N ILE A 136 -14.55 -1.11 15.11
CA ILE A 136 -15.46 -0.89 13.98
C ILE A 136 -15.31 -2.02 12.95
N VAL A 137 -16.44 -2.62 12.57
CA VAL A 137 -16.54 -3.57 11.44
C VAL A 137 -17.23 -2.88 10.27
N VAL A 138 -16.63 -2.98 9.08
CA VAL A 138 -17.12 -2.33 7.86
C VAL A 138 -17.54 -3.38 6.83
N GLN A 139 -18.68 -3.15 6.18
CA GLN A 139 -19.14 -3.86 5.00
C GLN A 139 -18.94 -2.98 3.76
N ILE A 140 -18.21 -3.50 2.80
CA ILE A 140 -17.97 -2.89 1.49
C ILE A 140 -19.03 -3.44 0.53
N GLN A 141 -19.84 -2.54 0.00
CA GLN A 141 -20.99 -2.86 -0.83
C GLN A 141 -20.71 -2.42 -2.27
N GLY A 142 -20.49 -3.40 -3.16
CA GLY A 142 -20.17 -3.14 -4.56
C GLY A 142 -21.42 -2.91 -5.41
N ASN A 143 -21.44 -1.78 -6.11
CA ASN A 143 -22.55 -1.37 -6.98
C ASN A 143 -22.08 -1.10 -8.41
N CYS A 144 -22.98 -1.35 -9.35
CA CYS A 144 -22.80 -1.16 -10.79
C CYS A 144 -23.90 -0.27 -11.36
N ASP A 145 -23.70 0.16 -12.62
CA ASP A 145 -24.76 0.81 -13.36
C ASP A 145 -25.75 -0.20 -13.95
N ARG A 146 -26.88 0.28 -14.48
CA ARG A 146 -27.98 -0.58 -14.94
C ARG A 146 -27.66 -1.43 -16.18
N ARG A 147 -26.57 -1.11 -16.89
CA ARG A 147 -26.28 -1.68 -18.22
C ARG A 147 -25.69 -3.08 -18.09
N GLY A 148 -26.02 -3.96 -19.03
CA GLY A 148 -25.57 -5.35 -19.02
C GLY A 148 -26.45 -6.29 -18.18
N SER A 149 -26.11 -7.58 -18.23
CA SER A 149 -26.84 -8.61 -17.49
C SER A 149 -26.67 -8.47 -15.98
N GLU A 150 -27.62 -9.00 -15.23
CA GLU A 150 -27.61 -8.93 -13.77
C GLU A 150 -26.46 -9.74 -13.16
N GLY A 151 -26.31 -11.00 -13.56
CA GLY A 151 -25.22 -11.86 -13.09
C GLY A 151 -23.83 -11.28 -13.37
N TYR A 152 -23.66 -10.63 -14.53
CA TYR A 152 -22.42 -9.93 -14.84
C TYR A 152 -22.15 -8.77 -13.88
N ASN A 153 -23.16 -7.94 -13.61
CA ASN A 153 -23.02 -6.81 -12.68
C ASN A 153 -22.84 -7.26 -11.22
N LEU A 154 -23.46 -8.38 -10.81
CA LEU A 154 -23.22 -9.00 -9.51
C LEU A 154 -21.75 -9.42 -9.38
N ALA A 155 -21.20 -10.11 -10.38
CA ALA A 155 -19.79 -10.50 -10.40
C ALA A 155 -18.84 -9.29 -10.42
N LEU A 156 -19.15 -8.26 -11.23
CA LEU A 156 -18.33 -7.04 -11.31
C LEU A 156 -18.36 -6.24 -9.99
N GLY A 157 -19.54 -6.12 -9.36
CA GLY A 157 -19.66 -5.48 -8.05
C GLY A 157 -18.87 -6.23 -6.98
N TRP A 158 -18.86 -7.56 -7.01
CA TRP A 158 -18.05 -8.37 -6.09
C TRP A 158 -16.55 -8.11 -6.31
N ARG A 159 -16.09 -8.05 -7.57
CA ARG A 159 -14.68 -7.75 -7.89
C ARG A 159 -14.25 -6.37 -7.38
N ARG A 160 -15.12 -5.36 -7.47
CA ARG A 160 -14.87 -4.01 -6.92
C ARG A 160 -14.73 -4.04 -5.40
N ALA A 161 -15.74 -4.56 -4.71
CA ALA A 161 -15.74 -4.66 -3.26
C ALA A 161 -14.53 -5.47 -2.74
N ASN A 162 -14.19 -6.57 -3.43
CA ASN A 162 -13.03 -7.39 -3.09
C ASN A 162 -11.71 -6.65 -3.36
N ALA A 163 -11.59 -5.90 -4.45
CA ALA A 163 -10.40 -5.07 -4.70
C ALA A 163 -10.20 -4.04 -3.58
N ALA A 164 -11.28 -3.41 -3.10
CA ALA A 164 -11.21 -2.43 -2.03
C ALA A 164 -10.83 -3.08 -0.69
N LYS A 165 -11.39 -4.25 -0.39
CA LYS A 165 -11.01 -5.08 0.76
C LYS A 165 -9.52 -5.41 0.73
N VAL A 166 -9.02 -5.99 -0.36
CA VAL A 166 -7.60 -6.35 -0.51
C VAL A 166 -6.69 -5.13 -0.36
N TYR A 167 -7.12 -3.97 -0.87
CA TYR A 167 -6.36 -2.73 -0.70
C TYR A 167 -6.29 -2.29 0.78
N LEU A 168 -7.40 -2.34 1.52
CA LEU A 168 -7.43 -2.02 2.94
C LEU A 168 -6.63 -3.02 3.79
N GLU A 169 -6.65 -4.31 3.43
CA GLU A 169 -5.82 -5.34 4.06
C GLU A 169 -4.33 -5.05 3.86
N LYS A 170 -3.92 -4.66 2.65
CA LYS A 170 -2.53 -4.22 2.38
C LYS A 170 -2.11 -3.00 3.20
N LEU A 171 -3.06 -2.16 3.58
CA LEU A 171 -2.82 -1.03 4.49
C LEU A 171 -2.75 -1.46 5.97
N GLY A 172 -2.96 -2.73 6.29
CA GLY A 172 -2.84 -3.30 7.63
C GLY A 172 -4.15 -3.38 8.41
N ILE A 173 -5.31 -3.31 7.74
CA ILE A 173 -6.61 -3.56 8.39
C ILE A 173 -6.85 -5.06 8.48
N ASN A 174 -7.30 -5.54 9.64
CA ASN A 174 -7.60 -6.96 9.83
C ASN A 174 -8.74 -7.41 8.91
N PRO A 175 -8.57 -8.47 8.09
CA PRO A 175 -9.59 -8.96 7.15
C PRO A 175 -10.91 -9.35 7.83
N LYS A 176 -10.87 -9.80 9.10
CA LYS A 176 -12.08 -10.16 9.86
C LYS A 176 -13.02 -8.96 10.09
N ARG A 177 -12.49 -7.74 10.02
CA ARG A 177 -13.25 -6.49 10.17
C ARG A 177 -13.83 -5.99 8.84
N LEU A 178 -13.49 -6.62 7.72
CA LEU A 178 -13.88 -6.23 6.38
C LEU A 178 -14.79 -7.29 5.76
N LYS A 179 -16.09 -6.96 5.70
CA LYS A 179 -17.10 -7.76 4.99
C LYS A 179 -17.29 -7.19 3.59
N THR A 180 -17.64 -8.04 2.64
CA THR A 180 -17.91 -7.64 1.25
C THR A 180 -19.26 -8.19 0.82
N ILE A 181 -20.04 -7.38 0.12
CA ILE A 181 -21.29 -7.78 -0.54
C ILE A 181 -21.37 -7.10 -1.90
N SER A 182 -22.02 -7.73 -2.86
CA SER A 182 -22.31 -7.14 -4.17
C SER A 182 -23.82 -7.01 -4.31
N TYR A 183 -24.28 -5.81 -4.64
CA TYR A 183 -25.67 -5.57 -5.04
C TYR A 183 -25.83 -5.49 -6.55
N GLY A 184 -24.73 -5.55 -7.31
CA GLY A 184 -24.76 -5.37 -8.76
C GLY A 184 -25.52 -4.09 -9.14
N LYS A 185 -26.65 -4.25 -9.83
CA LYS A 185 -27.50 -3.14 -10.28
C LYS A 185 -28.81 -2.98 -9.48
N GLU A 186 -28.98 -3.71 -8.38
CA GLU A 186 -30.23 -3.76 -7.61
C GLU A 186 -30.46 -2.52 -6.72
N LYS A 187 -29.39 -1.82 -6.33
CA LYS A 187 -29.45 -0.65 -5.42
C LYS A 187 -28.92 0.64 -6.08
N PRO A 188 -29.56 1.13 -7.16
CA PRO A 188 -29.17 2.39 -7.81
C PRO A 188 -29.43 3.58 -6.87
N ILE A 189 -28.53 4.56 -6.85
CA ILE A 189 -28.78 5.87 -6.22
C ILE A 189 -29.54 6.76 -7.18
N CYS A 190 -29.12 6.74 -8.43
CA CYS A 190 -29.69 7.56 -9.49
C CYS A 190 -30.31 6.63 -10.54
N THR A 191 -31.55 6.92 -10.93
CA THR A 191 -32.32 6.11 -11.89
C THR A 191 -32.34 6.69 -13.30
N ALA A 192 -31.85 7.92 -13.49
CA ALA A 192 -31.80 8.58 -14.79
C ALA A 192 -30.90 7.85 -15.80
N HIS A 193 -31.25 7.96 -17.09
CA HIS A 193 -30.57 7.24 -18.17
C HIS A 193 -29.40 8.05 -18.75
N THR A 194 -28.62 8.72 -17.91
CA THR A 194 -27.53 9.63 -18.31
C THR A 194 -26.16 9.10 -17.90
N SER A 195 -25.11 9.49 -18.63
CA SER A 195 -23.73 9.09 -18.33
C SER A 195 -23.28 9.51 -16.92
N SER A 196 -23.70 10.70 -16.48
CA SER A 196 -23.44 11.22 -15.13
C SER A 196 -24.08 10.36 -14.04
N CYS A 197 -25.34 9.95 -14.24
CA CYS A 197 -26.06 9.07 -13.33
C CYS A 197 -25.37 7.69 -13.22
N TYR A 198 -24.92 7.13 -14.34
CA TYR A 198 -24.17 5.88 -14.33
C TYR A 198 -22.86 5.99 -13.56
N ALA A 199 -22.17 7.14 -13.61
CA ALA A 199 -20.95 7.36 -12.83
C ALA A 199 -21.20 7.36 -11.32
N ILE A 200 -22.33 7.92 -10.87
CA ILE A 200 -22.74 7.92 -9.46
C ILE A 200 -23.04 6.49 -8.98
N ASN A 201 -23.67 5.66 -9.82
CA ASN A 201 -24.04 4.30 -9.45
C ASN A 201 -22.83 3.34 -9.39
N ARG A 202 -21.80 3.55 -10.22
CA ARG A 202 -20.56 2.76 -10.20
C ARG A 202 -19.70 3.14 -8.99
N ARG A 203 -20.05 2.61 -7.81
CA ARG A 203 -19.39 2.91 -6.55
C ARG A 203 -19.28 1.70 -5.64
N ASP A 204 -18.34 1.76 -4.70
CA ASP A 204 -18.42 0.96 -3.49
C ASP A 204 -18.86 1.84 -2.32
N HIS A 205 -19.88 1.38 -1.60
CA HIS A 205 -20.37 2.02 -0.40
C HIS A 205 -19.84 1.31 0.84
N PHE A 206 -19.33 2.06 1.81
CA PHE A 206 -18.81 1.52 3.05
C PHE A 206 -19.83 1.73 4.17
N ALA A 207 -20.48 0.65 4.59
CA ALA A 207 -21.44 0.64 5.69
C ALA A 207 -20.77 0.12 6.97
N VAL A 208 -21.02 0.77 8.10
CA VAL A 208 -20.56 0.27 9.41
C VAL A 208 -21.58 -0.72 9.95
N VAL A 209 -21.13 -1.95 10.24
CA VAL A 209 -22.01 -3.05 10.66
C VAL A 209 -22.06 -3.20 12.17
N SER A 210 -20.92 -3.02 12.85
CA SER A 210 -20.80 -3.24 14.31
C SER A 210 -19.71 -2.34 14.88
N LYS A 211 -19.81 -2.02 16.18
CA LYS A 211 -18.94 -1.11 16.94
C LYS A 211 -18.62 -1.70 18.30
#